data_AF-A0A8T7GZV3-F1
#
_entry.id   AF-A0A8T7GZV3-F1
#
_cell.length_a   1.000
_cell.length_b   1.000
_cell.length_c   1.000
_cell.angle_alpha   90.00
_cell.angle_beta   90.00
_cell.angle_gamma   90.00
#
_symmetry.space_group_name_H-M   'P 1'
#
loop_
_entity.id
_entity.type
_entity.pdbx_description
1 polymer ?
#
loop_
_entity_poly.entity_id
_entity_poly.type
_entity_poly.pdbx_seq_one_letter_code
_entity_poly.pdbx_strand_id
1 'polypeptide(L)'
;MRYDYMLRKLVEYLARKSASMIQKYRLEDLVGSVAAPYLEKSFDRISMSIARDGGGTFWCRLCDKGPFTKRGFYLHLIRVHYKDLEYIVEEELKRALEVVRR
;
A
#
# COMPACT_ATOMS: atom_id res chain seq x y z
N MET A 1 -8.37 -17.67 5.63
CA MET A 1 -9.60 -17.15 4.97
C MET A 1 -9.90 -15.69 5.29
N ARG A 2 -10.19 -15.28 6.55
CA ARG A 2 -10.49 -13.85 6.87
C ARG A 2 -9.26 -12.94 6.81
N TYR A 3 -8.12 -13.42 7.32
CA TYR A 3 -6.85 -12.68 7.31
C TYR A 3 -6.35 -12.43 5.88
N ASP A 4 -6.27 -13.47 5.06
CA ASP A 4 -5.81 -13.37 3.66
C ASP A 4 -6.65 -12.39 2.83
N TYR A 5 -7.96 -12.35 3.07
CA TYR A 5 -8.86 -11.41 2.41
C TYR A 5 -8.59 -9.96 2.82
N MET A 6 -8.40 -9.71 4.12
CA MET A 6 -8.01 -8.39 4.64
C MET A 6 -6.65 -7.96 4.08
N LEU A 7 -5.67 -8.87 4.08
CA LEU A 7 -4.32 -8.61 3.60
C LEU A 7 -4.32 -8.20 2.11
N ARG A 8 -5.08 -8.93 1.28
CA ARG A 8 -5.30 -8.57 -0.13
C ARG A 8 -5.83 -7.15 -0.32
N LYS A 9 -6.77 -6.72 0.53
CA LYS A 9 -7.33 -5.36 0.46
C LYS A 9 -6.33 -4.31 0.91
N LEU A 10 -5.51 -4.60 1.91
CA LEU A 10 -4.44 -3.70 2.36
C LEU A 10 -3.37 -3.54 1.29
N VAL A 11 -3.00 -4.62 0.58
CA VAL A 11 -2.12 -4.56 -0.59
C VAL A 11 -2.74 -3.69 -1.69
N GLU A 12 -4.03 -3.88 -2.00
CA GLU A 12 -4.73 -3.02 -2.98
C GLU A 12 -4.75 -1.55 -2.53
N TYR A 13 -4.98 -1.29 -1.24
CA TYR A 13 -4.96 0.05 -0.67
C TYR A 13 -3.60 0.72 -0.86
N LEU A 14 -2.50 0.04 -0.50
CA LEU A 14 -1.14 0.56 -0.65
C LEU A 14 -0.78 0.80 -2.11
N ALA A 15 -1.16 -0.10 -3.02
CA ALA A 15 -0.94 0.07 -4.45
C ALA A 15 -1.70 1.27 -5.02
N ARG A 16 -2.97 1.46 -4.62
CA ARG A 16 -3.77 2.64 -5.01
C ARG A 16 -3.18 3.93 -4.48
N LYS A 17 -2.70 3.91 -3.23
CA LYS A 17 -2.08 5.07 -2.57
C LYS A 17 -0.82 5.49 -3.30
N SER A 18 0.05 4.53 -3.61
CA SER A 18 1.28 4.73 -4.39
C SER A 18 1.02 5.25 -5.81
N ALA A 19 -0.15 4.97 -6.38
CA ALA A 19 -0.57 5.44 -7.70
C ALA A 19 -1.41 6.73 -7.66
N SER A 20 -1.53 7.39 -6.50
CA SER A 20 -2.37 8.59 -6.30
C SER A 20 -3.81 8.40 -6.83
N MET A 21 -4.37 7.21 -6.59
CA MET A 21 -5.74 6.81 -6.94
C MET A 21 -6.67 6.91 -5.73
N ILE A 22 -7.96 7.12 -6.01
CA ILE A 22 -9.01 7.07 -5.00
C ILE A 22 -9.04 5.68 -4.34
N GLN A 23 -9.11 5.67 -3.02
CA GLN A 23 -9.18 4.47 -2.20
C GLN A 23 -10.55 3.80 -2.33
N LYS A 24 -10.55 2.46 -2.34
CA LYS A 24 -11.77 1.65 -2.34
C LYS A 24 -12.22 1.22 -0.96
N TYR A 25 -11.31 1.28 0.01
CA TYR A 25 -11.51 0.78 1.37
C TYR A 25 -11.05 1.86 2.33
N ARG A 26 -11.74 1.97 3.46
CA ARG A 26 -11.23 2.70 4.62
C ARG A 26 -10.36 1.75 5.43
N LEU A 27 -9.27 2.24 6.01
CA LEU A 27 -8.38 1.39 6.80
C LEU A 27 -9.07 0.93 8.09
N GLU A 28 -9.92 1.75 8.66
CA GLU A 28 -10.70 1.47 9.86
C GLU A 28 -11.61 0.24 9.67
N ASP A 29 -12.15 0.06 8.47
CA ASP A 29 -12.99 -1.10 8.13
C ASP A 29 -12.17 -2.40 8.01
N LEU A 30 -10.86 -2.28 7.81
CA LEU A 30 -9.95 -3.42 7.61
C LEU A 30 -9.26 -3.82 8.91
N VAL A 31 -8.71 -2.86 9.66
CA VAL A 31 -7.84 -3.10 10.82
C VAL A 31 -8.38 -2.53 12.13
N GLY A 32 -9.55 -1.89 12.10
CA GLY A 32 -10.13 -1.20 13.25
C GLY A 32 -9.59 0.22 13.44
N SER A 33 -10.37 1.05 14.14
CA SER A 33 -10.09 2.48 14.35
C SER A 33 -8.80 2.77 15.10
N VAL A 34 -8.36 1.86 15.98
CA VAL A 34 -7.17 2.07 16.82
C VAL A 34 -5.87 1.87 16.02
N ALA A 35 -5.82 0.84 15.16
CA ALA A 35 -4.62 0.53 14.37
C ALA A 35 -4.53 1.36 13.08
N ALA A 36 -5.66 1.80 12.53
CA ALA A 36 -5.73 2.47 11.23
C ALA A 36 -4.84 3.72 11.12
N PRO A 37 -4.79 4.66 12.08
CA PRO A 37 -3.96 5.87 11.96
C PRO A 37 -2.46 5.56 11.88
N TYR A 38 -2.00 4.54 12.61
CA TYR A 38 -0.60 4.11 12.58
C TYR A 38 -0.24 3.50 11.22
N LEU A 39 -1.10 2.63 10.72
CA LEU A 39 -0.90 1.99 9.42
C LEU A 39 -0.98 3.00 8.28
N GLU A 40 -1.90 3.97 8.36
CA GLU A 40 -2.06 5.04 7.38
C GLU A 40 -0.76 5.85 7.23
N LYS A 41 -0.20 6.31 8.35
CA LYS A 41 1.06 7.06 8.41
C LYS A 41 2.24 6.25 7.85
N SER A 42 2.29 4.95 8.13
CA SER A 42 3.30 4.07 7.53
C SER A 42 3.12 3.94 6.02
N PHE A 43 1.88 3.72 5.56
CA PHE A 43 1.57 3.61 4.13
C PHE A 43 1.82 4.91 3.36
N ASP A 44 1.65 6.08 3.97
CA ASP A 44 2.08 7.36 3.37
C ASP A 44 3.57 7.33 3.04
N ARG A 45 4.41 7.01 4.03
CA ARG A 45 5.87 6.96 3.84
C ARG A 45 6.29 5.92 2.81
N ILE A 46 5.67 4.74 2.84
CA ILE A 46 5.97 3.65 1.91
C ILE A 46 5.52 3.99 0.49
N SER A 47 4.37 4.64 0.32
CA SER A 47 3.91 5.06 -1.01
C SER A 47 4.90 6.00 -1.68
N MET A 48 5.49 6.94 -0.91
CA MET A 48 6.55 7.84 -1.38
C MET A 48 7.88 7.14 -1.66
N SER A 49 8.16 6.00 -1.01
CA SER A 49 9.38 5.22 -1.28
C SER A 49 9.22 4.26 -2.45
N ILE A 50 8.00 3.85 -2.79
CA ILE A 50 7.68 3.01 -3.95
C ILE A 50 7.58 3.84 -5.23
N ALA A 51 6.98 5.02 -5.16
CA ALA A 51 6.70 5.86 -6.32
C ALA A 51 7.67 7.04 -6.43
N ARG A 52 8.15 7.33 -7.65
CA ARG A 52 8.65 8.67 -8.00
C ARG A 52 7.62 9.33 -8.92
N ASP A 53 6.95 10.38 -8.43
CA ASP A 53 6.06 11.21 -9.25
C ASP A 53 6.88 12.26 -9.99
N GLY A 54 6.73 12.29 -11.32
CA GLY A 54 7.37 13.24 -12.23
C GLY A 54 6.36 14.18 -12.90
N GLY A 55 5.30 14.59 -12.21
CA GLY A 55 4.30 15.51 -12.78
C GLY A 55 3.18 14.78 -13.52
N GLY A 56 2.62 13.72 -12.92
CA GLY A 56 1.50 12.96 -13.47
C GLY A 56 1.89 11.63 -14.11
N THR A 57 3.18 11.31 -14.11
CA THR A 57 3.70 9.98 -14.45
C THR A 57 4.46 9.38 -13.27
N PHE A 58 4.42 8.05 -13.16
CA PHE A 58 4.97 7.30 -12.05
C PHE A 58 6.11 6.42 -12.51
N TRP A 59 7.22 6.45 -11.77
CA TRP A 59 8.29 5.47 -11.90
C TRP A 59 8.28 4.54 -10.68
N CYS A 60 8.44 3.25 -10.94
CA CYS A 60 8.54 2.24 -9.89
C CYS A 60 9.95 2.22 -9.31
N ARG A 61 10.11 2.54 -8.03
CA ARG A 61 11.40 2.45 -7.33
C ARG A 61 11.76 1.04 -6.88
N LEU A 62 10.84 0.07 -7.03
CA LEU A 62 11.12 -1.35 -6.73
C LEU A 62 11.87 -2.05 -7.87
N CYS A 63 11.71 -1.57 -9.12
CA CYS A 63 12.36 -2.18 -10.30
C CYS A 63 12.85 -1.17 -11.34
N ASP A 64 12.84 0.12 -11.01
CA ASP A 64 13.25 1.25 -11.87
C ASP A 64 12.57 1.33 -13.24
N LYS A 65 11.39 0.74 -13.39
CA LYS A 65 10.58 0.81 -14.63
C LYS A 65 9.63 2.00 -14.63
N GLY A 66 9.34 2.51 -15.82
CA GLY A 66 8.42 3.62 -16.06
C GLY A 66 8.70 4.32 -17.40
N PRO A 67 8.04 5.46 -17.67
CA PRO A 67 6.97 6.07 -16.86
C PRO A 67 5.62 5.35 -17.05
N PHE A 68 4.81 5.31 -15.99
CA PHE A 68 3.45 4.75 -16.01
C PHE A 68 2.40 5.84 -15.79
N THR A 69 1.20 5.65 -16.35
CA THR A 69 -0.01 6.37 -15.92
C THR A 69 -0.44 5.90 -14.52
N LYS A 70 -1.34 6.62 -13.82
CA LYS A 70 -1.90 6.17 -12.52
C LYS A 70 -2.41 4.72 -12.58
N ARG A 71 -3.26 4.42 -13.57
CA ARG A 71 -3.81 3.07 -13.77
C ARG A 71 -2.74 2.07 -14.14
N GLY A 72 -1.79 2.45 -15.00
CA GLY A 72 -0.67 1.59 -15.38
C GLY A 72 0.20 1.22 -14.18
N PHE A 73 0.50 2.19 -13.31
CA PHE A 73 1.33 1.99 -12.13
C PHE A 73 0.65 1.09 -11.11
N TYR A 74 -0.63 1.33 -10.83
CA TYR A 74 -1.45 0.44 -10.01
C TYR A 74 -1.42 -1.01 -10.55
N LEU A 75 -1.65 -1.21 -11.85
CA LEU A 75 -1.63 -2.55 -12.45
C LEU A 75 -0.24 -3.18 -12.40
N HIS A 76 0.81 -2.40 -12.59
CA HIS A 76 2.19 -2.85 -12.47
C HIS A 76 2.49 -3.35 -11.06
N LEU A 77 2.15 -2.57 -10.03
CA LEU A 77 2.32 -2.96 -8.62
C LEU A 77 1.57 -4.26 -8.30
N ILE A 78 0.31 -4.38 -8.73
CA ILE A 78 -0.52 -5.57 -8.43
C ILE A 78 -0.09 -6.81 -9.23
N ARG A 79 0.45 -6.68 -10.43
CA ARG A 79 0.80 -7.84 -11.28
C ARG A 79 2.25 -8.28 -11.15
N VAL A 80 3.15 -7.34 -10.87
CA VAL A 80 4.60 -7.58 -10.84
C VAL A 80 5.12 -7.63 -9.40
N HIS A 81 4.68 -6.70 -8.55
CA HIS A 81 5.21 -6.50 -7.19
C HIS A 81 4.23 -6.92 -6.09
N TYR A 82 3.26 -7.78 -6.39
CA TYR A 82 2.24 -8.18 -5.41
C TYR A 82 2.88 -8.76 -4.15
N LYS A 83 3.86 -9.64 -4.30
CA LYS A 83 4.53 -10.32 -3.19
C LYS A 83 5.41 -9.37 -2.37
N ASP A 84 6.06 -8.41 -3.03
CA ASP A 84 6.81 -7.36 -2.34
C ASP A 84 5.88 -6.51 -1.48
N LEU A 85 4.74 -6.09 -2.03
CA LEU A 85 3.75 -5.32 -1.30
C LEU A 85 3.08 -6.13 -0.18
N GLU A 86 2.78 -7.41 -0.41
CA GLU A 86 2.23 -8.31 0.61
C GLU A 86 3.16 -8.39 1.82
N TYR A 87 4.45 -8.65 1.58
CA TYR A 87 5.47 -8.67 2.63
C TYR A 87 5.55 -7.35 3.40
N ILE A 88 5.62 -6.22 2.68
CA ILE A 88 5.66 -4.88 3.31
C ILE A 88 4.42 -4.64 4.18
N VAL A 89 3.24 -4.98 3.67
CA VAL A 89 1.97 -4.79 4.39
C VAL A 89 1.90 -5.66 5.63
N GLU A 90 2.31 -6.93 5.55
CA GLU A 90 2.33 -7.83 6.70
C GLU A 90 3.23 -7.31 7.82
N GLU A 91 4.43 -6.84 7.47
CA GLU A 91 5.38 -6.30 8.43
C GLU A 91 4.87 -5.01 9.10
N GLU A 92 4.28 -4.10 8.32
CA GLU A 92 3.71 -2.87 8.89
C GLU A 92 2.46 -3.13 9.72
N LEU A 93 1.64 -4.11 9.35
CA LEU A 93 0.48 -4.50 10.13
C LEU A 93 0.90 -5.06 11.49
N LYS A 94 1.92 -5.92 11.54
CA LYS A 94 2.48 -6.43 12.81
C LYS A 94 2.95 -5.28 13.70
N ARG A 95 3.75 -4.35 13.15
CA ARG A 95 4.23 -3.16 13.88
C ARG A 95 3.08 -2.31 14.41
N ALA A 96 2.05 -2.06 13.60
CA ALA A 96 0.89 -1.28 14.02
C ALA A 96 0.16 -1.96 15.19
N LEU A 97 -0.02 -3.28 15.14
CA LEU A 97 -0.68 -4.03 16.21
C LEU A 97 0.16 -4.10 17.50
N GLU A 98 1.48 -4.13 17.40
CA GLU A 98 2.36 -4.06 18.58
C GLU A 98 2.27 -2.72 19.30
N VAL A 99 2.16 -1.62 18.56
CA VAL A 99 1.96 -0.28 19.14
C VAL A 99 0.64 -0.20 19.89
N VAL A 100 -0.43 -0.79 19.36
CA VAL A 100 -1.76 -0.80 20.00
C VAL A 100 -1.82 -1.67 21.26
N ARG A 101 -0.93 -2.66 21.39
CA ARG A 101 -0.87 -3.54 22.58
C ARG A 101 -0.11 -2.93 23.76
N ARG A 102 0.64 -1.84 23.54
CA ARG A 102 1.34 -1.09 24.59
C ARG A 102 0.43 -0.01 25.16
#